data_AF-U6RN85-F1
#
_entry.id   AF-U6RN85-F1
#
_cell.length_a   1.000
_cell.length_b   1.000
_cell.length_c   1.000
_cell.angle_alpha   90.00
_cell.angle_beta   90.00
_cell.angle_gamma   90.00
#
_symmetry.space_group_name_H-M   'P 1'
#
loop_
_entity.id
_entity.type
_entity.pdbx_description
1 polymer ?
#
loop_
_entity_poly.entity_id
_entity_poly.type
_entity_poly.pdbx_seq_one_letter_code
_entity_poly.pdbx_strand_id
1 'polypeptide(L)'
;MQDTIFNLPNNEYHRGEKFKEYLSSTSLKDYMVSPKFARFKALHPEMFEIGAEAAEKGSLYHDAMESIVNTGSLDKWRNSLLVFQPPINERTGCPYGRETQKYRDALAEAVAANPGKSLTSNADVQLVETMVYELLHCCRETSKQIKQILSFKQTKAEVSHFVEYKGCKFKYRPDVETAKKIIDWKTVAVDDLHEDTVNRVITKFHYGISAAFYQFMEHERTGVWKEFYWVMQQKTAPYDAVFVSAANWAYHMEDGIVKMGASALLFAKLLEQHVYCTQNNDFDGAQVFIQPGFKGRRIMIPDTPSFEKNRMFNFYNNKNQ
;
A
#
# COMPACT_ATOMS: atom_id res chain seq x y z
N MET A 1 -0.01 15.37 -21.16
CA MET A 1 -0.70 15.59 -19.87
C MET A 1 0.32 16.22 -18.93
N GLN A 2 -0.04 16.92 -17.85
CA GLN A 2 0.97 17.26 -16.84
C GLN A 2 1.39 15.98 -16.13
N ASP A 3 2.69 15.69 -16.10
CA ASP A 3 3.27 14.47 -15.51
C ASP A 3 3.19 14.46 -13.98
N THR A 4 2.75 15.57 -13.37
CA THR A 4 2.59 15.74 -11.93
C THR A 4 1.40 16.62 -11.64
N ILE A 5 0.51 16.17 -10.76
CA ILE A 5 -0.68 16.90 -10.32
C ILE A 5 -0.65 16.99 -8.79
N PHE A 6 -0.65 18.22 -8.28
CA PHE A 6 -0.75 18.51 -6.86
C PHE A 6 -2.22 18.58 -6.43
N ASN A 7 -2.51 18.13 -5.21
CA ASN A 7 -3.85 18.18 -4.61
C ASN A 7 -4.95 17.46 -5.43
N LEU A 8 -4.58 16.45 -6.22
CA LEU A 8 -5.56 15.62 -6.93
C LEU A 8 -6.39 14.83 -5.92
N PRO A 9 -7.74 14.95 -5.89
CA PRO A 9 -8.57 14.23 -4.95
C PRO A 9 -8.35 12.71 -5.01
N ASN A 10 -8.33 12.04 -3.86
CA ASN A 10 -8.04 10.61 -3.77
C ASN A 10 -9.01 9.76 -4.61
N ASN A 11 -10.31 10.08 -4.54
CA ASN A 11 -11.33 9.42 -5.34
C ASN A 11 -11.11 9.63 -6.86
N GLU A 12 -10.69 10.82 -7.27
CA GLU A 12 -10.41 11.10 -8.68
C GLU A 12 -9.19 10.30 -9.16
N TYR A 13 -8.12 10.24 -8.37
CA TYR A 13 -6.92 9.46 -8.70
C TYR A 13 -7.20 7.95 -8.84
N HIS A 14 -8.00 7.39 -7.93
CA HIS A 14 -8.29 5.96 -7.94
C HIS A 14 -9.41 5.56 -8.92
N ARG A 15 -10.47 6.37 -9.02
CA ARG A 15 -11.72 6.01 -9.72
C ARG A 15 -12.09 6.93 -10.88
N GLY A 16 -11.44 8.09 -11.03
CA GLY A 16 -11.73 9.05 -12.08
C GLY A 16 -11.48 8.46 -13.48
N GLU A 17 -12.43 8.65 -14.39
CA GLU A 17 -12.38 8.13 -15.77
C GLU A 17 -11.05 8.45 -16.47
N LYS A 18 -10.55 9.68 -16.27
CA LYS A 18 -9.30 10.18 -16.84
C LYS A 18 -8.08 9.33 -16.47
N PHE A 19 -8.10 8.67 -15.32
CA PHE A 19 -6.95 7.96 -14.76
C PHE A 19 -7.12 6.43 -14.75
N LYS A 20 -8.20 5.91 -15.33
CA LYS A 20 -8.46 4.46 -15.40
C LYS A 20 -7.46 3.70 -16.27
N GLU A 21 -6.96 4.35 -17.32
CA GLU A 21 -5.96 3.77 -18.23
C GLU A 21 -4.55 3.67 -17.63
N TYR A 22 -4.31 4.29 -16.46
CA TYR A 22 -3.01 4.30 -15.82
C TYR A 22 -2.85 3.13 -14.83
N LEU A 23 -1.85 2.29 -15.07
CA LEU A 23 -1.51 1.17 -14.20
C LEU A 23 -0.82 1.68 -12.91
N SER A 24 -1.28 1.19 -11.77
CA SER A 24 -0.64 1.43 -10.46
C SER A 24 0.24 0.25 -10.03
N SER A 25 1.10 0.44 -9.02
CA SER A 25 1.85 -0.70 -8.45
C SER A 25 0.95 -1.81 -7.91
N THR A 26 -0.24 -1.48 -7.39
CA THR A 26 -1.23 -2.46 -6.93
C THR A 26 -1.76 -3.28 -8.10
N SER A 27 -2.12 -2.62 -9.21
CA SER A 27 -2.60 -3.30 -10.42
C SER A 27 -1.51 -4.13 -11.10
N LEU A 28 -0.25 -3.69 -11.04
CA LEU A 28 0.87 -4.47 -11.58
C LEU A 28 1.06 -5.81 -10.84
N LYS A 29 0.83 -5.84 -9.52
CA LYS A 29 0.90 -7.08 -8.72
C LYS A 29 -0.11 -8.14 -9.15
N ASP A 30 -1.21 -7.76 -9.81
CA ASP A 30 -2.20 -8.74 -10.31
C ASP A 30 -1.60 -9.69 -11.37
N TYR A 31 -0.52 -9.27 -12.05
CA TYR A 31 0.23 -10.14 -12.97
C TYR A 31 0.94 -11.30 -12.25
N MET A 32 1.13 -11.23 -10.93
CA MET A 32 1.64 -12.36 -10.14
C MET A 32 0.64 -13.53 -10.09
N VAL A 33 -0.65 -13.27 -10.32
CA VAL A 33 -1.67 -14.31 -10.45
C VAL A 33 -1.75 -14.82 -11.89
N SER A 34 -1.82 -13.91 -12.87
CA SER A 34 -1.59 -14.14 -14.30
C SER A 34 -1.93 -12.88 -15.10
N PRO A 35 -1.43 -12.73 -16.35
CA PRO A 35 -1.89 -11.69 -17.26
C PRO A 35 -3.41 -11.69 -17.48
N LYS A 36 -4.03 -12.87 -17.62
CA LYS A 36 -5.48 -13.02 -17.75
C LYS A 36 -6.22 -12.45 -16.54
N PHE A 37 -5.74 -12.72 -15.33
CA PHE A 37 -6.33 -12.19 -14.10
C PHE A 37 -6.20 -10.66 -14.02
N ALA A 38 -5.02 -10.12 -14.32
CA ALA A 38 -4.79 -8.67 -14.33
C ALA A 38 -5.74 -7.95 -15.30
N ARG A 39 -5.92 -8.49 -16.52
CA ARG A 39 -6.89 -7.96 -17.49
C ARG A 39 -8.32 -8.07 -17.00
N PHE A 40 -8.71 -9.22 -16.45
CA PHE A 40 -10.07 -9.42 -15.96
C PHE A 40 -10.42 -8.42 -14.87
N LYS A 41 -9.54 -8.24 -13.88
CA LYS A 41 -9.75 -7.29 -12.79
C LYS A 41 -9.75 -5.82 -13.26
N ALA A 42 -8.97 -5.49 -14.28
CA ALA A 42 -9.00 -4.15 -14.88
C ALA A 42 -10.32 -3.85 -15.61
N LEU A 43 -10.94 -4.87 -16.24
CA LEU A 43 -12.23 -4.75 -16.95
C LEU A 43 -13.44 -4.85 -16.01
N HIS A 44 -13.29 -5.51 -14.86
CA HIS A 44 -14.36 -5.78 -13.90
C HIS A 44 -13.97 -5.34 -12.47
N PRO A 45 -13.59 -4.08 -12.23
CA PRO A 45 -13.15 -3.61 -10.92
C PRO A 45 -14.23 -3.77 -9.83
N GLU A 46 -15.51 -3.71 -10.20
CA GLU A 46 -16.67 -3.89 -9.32
C GLU A 46 -16.70 -5.26 -8.62
N MET A 47 -16.08 -6.28 -9.22
CA MET A 47 -16.02 -7.63 -8.65
C MET A 47 -14.94 -7.77 -7.56
N PHE A 48 -14.08 -6.77 -7.40
CA PHE A 48 -12.91 -6.81 -6.52
C PHE A 48 -12.88 -5.63 -5.54
N GLU A 49 -13.98 -4.88 -5.41
CA GLU A 49 -14.04 -3.78 -4.45
C GLU A 49 -13.88 -4.29 -3.02
N ILE A 50 -12.89 -3.72 -2.33
CA ILE A 50 -12.70 -3.91 -0.90
C ILE A 50 -13.82 -3.15 -0.19
N GLY A 51 -14.47 -3.78 0.80
CA GLY A 51 -15.54 -3.15 1.57
C GLY A 51 -15.10 -1.78 2.14
N ALA A 52 -15.99 -0.79 2.07
CA ALA A 52 -15.72 0.61 2.42
C ALA A 52 -15.04 0.79 3.79
N GLU A 53 -15.45 0.00 4.79
CA GLU A 53 -14.90 0.08 6.15
C GLU A 53 -13.40 -0.29 6.24
N ALA A 54 -12.92 -1.23 5.42
CA ALA A 54 -11.51 -1.62 5.42
C ALA A 54 -10.62 -0.60 4.68
N ALA A 55 -11.19 0.14 3.73
CA ALA A 55 -10.52 1.25 3.05
C ALA A 55 -10.41 2.51 3.93
N GLU A 56 -11.47 2.81 4.70
CA GLU A 56 -11.57 4.03 5.53
C GLU A 56 -10.66 4.05 6.77
N LYS A 57 -10.42 2.91 7.42
CA LYS A 57 -9.54 2.86 8.62
C LYS A 57 -8.06 2.98 8.30
N GLY A 58 -7.64 2.50 7.11
CA GLY A 58 -6.27 2.64 6.63
C GLY A 58 -5.95 4.08 6.21
N SER A 59 -6.90 4.79 5.59
CA SER A 59 -6.72 6.17 5.13
C SER A 59 -6.57 7.15 6.28
N LEU A 60 -7.23 6.92 7.43
CA LEU A 60 -7.25 7.90 8.53
C LEU A 60 -5.85 8.27 9.05
N TYR A 61 -4.96 7.29 9.18
CA TYR A 61 -3.56 7.53 9.59
C TYR A 61 -2.74 8.23 8.49
N HIS A 62 -2.93 7.83 7.23
CA HIS A 62 -2.24 8.46 6.10
C HIS A 62 -2.65 9.92 5.93
N ASP A 63 -3.95 10.23 6.04
CA ASP A 63 -4.50 11.60 5.97
C ASP A 63 -3.94 12.49 7.10
N ALA A 64 -3.75 11.92 8.30
CA ALA A 64 -3.11 12.62 9.42
C ALA A 64 -1.66 12.97 9.13
N MET A 65 -0.89 12.00 8.61
CA MET A 65 0.50 12.22 8.22
C MET A 65 0.62 13.20 7.04
N GLU A 66 -0.28 13.14 6.06
CA GLU A 66 -0.36 14.10 4.95
C GLU A 66 -0.57 15.53 5.49
N SER A 67 -1.49 15.71 6.44
CA SER A 67 -1.72 16.99 7.11
C SER A 67 -0.44 17.54 7.72
N ILE A 68 0.31 16.71 8.45
CA ILE A 68 1.57 17.12 9.08
C ILE A 68 2.62 17.50 8.04
N VAL A 69 2.78 16.68 6.99
CA VAL A 69 3.78 16.94 5.94
C VAL A 69 3.47 18.25 5.21
N ASN A 70 2.21 18.48 4.86
CA ASN A 70 1.82 19.61 4.03
C ASN A 70 1.57 20.91 4.83
N THR A 71 1.25 20.82 6.13
CA THR A 71 0.86 21.99 6.94
C THR A 71 1.64 22.15 8.25
N GLY A 72 2.44 21.16 8.64
CA GLY A 72 3.15 21.14 9.92
C GLY A 72 2.28 20.80 11.13
N SER A 73 1.00 20.47 10.94
CA SER A 73 0.04 20.20 12.02
C SER A 73 -1.01 19.15 11.63
N LEU A 74 -1.79 18.71 12.62
CA LEU A 74 -2.95 17.83 12.43
C LEU A 74 -4.25 18.60 12.10
N ASP A 75 -4.21 19.93 12.00
CA ASP A 75 -5.42 20.74 11.94
C ASP A 75 -6.20 20.55 10.65
N LYS A 76 -5.51 20.43 9.50
CA LYS A 76 -6.18 20.13 8.21
C LYS A 76 -6.92 18.80 8.30
N TRP A 77 -6.28 17.77 8.85
CA TRP A 77 -6.89 16.46 9.06
C TRP A 77 -8.07 16.50 10.04
N ARG A 78 -7.93 17.11 11.22
CA ARG A 78 -9.04 17.24 12.18
C ARG A 78 -10.23 17.96 11.56
N ASN A 79 -9.99 19.02 10.77
CA ASN A 79 -11.04 19.79 10.11
C ASN A 79 -11.76 19.00 9.00
N SER A 80 -11.12 17.99 8.40
CA SER A 80 -11.74 17.11 7.41
C SER A 80 -12.58 15.98 8.01
N LEU A 81 -12.64 15.84 9.34
CA LEU A 81 -13.36 14.75 10.00
C LEU A 81 -14.70 15.18 10.57
N LEU A 82 -15.68 14.29 10.47
CA LEU A 82 -16.95 14.35 11.18
C LEU A 82 -16.93 13.30 12.30
N VAL A 83 -16.72 13.75 13.54
CA VAL A 83 -16.84 12.91 14.73
C VAL A 83 -18.28 12.97 15.22
N PHE A 84 -19.09 11.98 14.83
CA PHE A 84 -20.51 11.96 15.18
C PHE A 84 -20.72 11.64 16.66
N GLN A 85 -21.45 12.51 17.35
CA GLN A 85 -21.90 12.29 18.72
C GLN A 85 -23.37 11.87 18.70
N PRO A 86 -23.70 10.60 18.98
CA PRO A 86 -25.08 10.14 18.94
C PRO A 86 -25.94 10.86 19.99
N PRO A 87 -27.22 11.16 19.65
CA PRO A 87 -28.14 11.78 20.60
C PRO A 87 -28.32 10.89 21.83
N ILE A 88 -28.44 11.52 23.01
CA ILE A 88 -28.62 10.83 24.28
C ILE A 88 -30.11 10.56 24.52
N ASN A 89 -30.45 9.35 24.96
CA ASN A 89 -31.78 9.01 25.42
C ASN A 89 -31.98 9.52 26.85
N GLU A 90 -32.84 10.52 27.01
CA GLU A 90 -33.13 11.16 28.30
C GLU A 90 -33.62 10.19 29.38
N ARG A 91 -34.23 9.06 29.02
CA ARG A 91 -34.74 8.07 29.98
C ARG A 91 -33.65 7.16 30.54
N THR A 92 -32.61 6.88 29.75
CA THR A 92 -31.55 5.95 30.14
C THR A 92 -30.22 6.65 30.44
N GLY A 93 -30.07 7.92 30.04
CA GLY A 93 -28.80 8.64 30.09
C GLY A 93 -27.76 8.13 29.10
N CYS A 94 -28.10 7.12 28.29
CA CYS A 94 -27.19 6.49 27.33
C CYS A 94 -27.48 6.96 25.90
N PRO A 95 -26.47 6.98 25.02
CA PRO A 95 -26.70 7.24 23.59
C PRO A 95 -27.71 6.28 22.97
N TYR A 96 -28.49 6.78 22.00
CA TYR A 96 -29.33 5.94 21.16
C TYR A 96 -28.48 4.91 20.38
N GLY A 97 -28.97 3.67 20.29
CA GLY A 97 -28.30 2.61 19.53
C GLY A 97 -28.34 2.86 18.03
N ARG A 98 -27.34 2.33 17.30
CA ARG A 98 -27.17 2.53 15.84
C ARG A 98 -28.40 2.17 15.01
N GLU A 99 -29.13 1.13 15.43
CA GLU A 99 -30.33 0.63 14.74
C GLU A 99 -31.57 1.48 14.96
N THR A 100 -31.52 2.46 15.89
CA THR A 100 -32.68 3.29 16.20
C THR A 100 -32.89 4.36 15.13
N GLN A 101 -34.16 4.67 14.84
CA GLN A 101 -34.49 5.73 13.88
C GLN A 101 -33.87 7.07 14.28
N LYS A 102 -33.92 7.42 15.58
CA LYS A 102 -33.31 8.65 16.10
C LYS A 102 -31.80 8.75 15.86
N TYR A 103 -31.07 7.64 15.95
CA TYR A 103 -29.65 7.63 15.62
C TYR A 103 -29.44 7.86 14.11
N ARG A 104 -30.19 7.12 13.27
CA ARG A 104 -30.06 7.20 11.80
C ARG A 104 -30.39 8.59 11.26
N ASP A 105 -31.44 9.21 11.76
CA ASP A 105 -31.85 10.56 11.36
C ASP A 105 -30.80 11.60 11.77
N ALA A 106 -30.32 11.55 13.02
CA ALA A 106 -29.29 12.47 13.50
C ALA A 106 -27.96 12.28 12.75
N LEU A 107 -27.59 11.05 12.40
CA LEU A 107 -26.41 10.79 11.60
C LEU A 107 -26.57 11.36 10.18
N ALA A 108 -27.72 11.14 9.55
CA ALA A 108 -28.00 11.67 8.21
C ALA A 108 -27.97 13.21 8.19
N GLU A 109 -28.54 13.86 9.21
CA GLU A 109 -28.48 15.31 9.38
C GLU A 109 -27.04 15.80 9.58
N ALA A 110 -26.27 15.14 10.45
CA ALA A 110 -24.87 15.50 10.70
C ALA A 110 -24.01 15.37 9.44
N VAL A 111 -24.21 14.32 8.64
CA VAL A 111 -23.52 14.11 7.36
C VAL A 111 -23.95 15.18 6.34
N ALA A 112 -25.24 15.47 6.22
CA ALA A 112 -25.74 16.50 5.32
C ALA A 112 -25.24 17.91 5.67
N ALA A 113 -25.10 18.22 6.97
CA ALA A 113 -24.57 19.49 7.46
C ALA A 113 -23.05 19.64 7.31
N ASN A 114 -22.32 18.54 7.07
CA ASN A 114 -20.86 18.51 6.96
C ASN A 114 -20.41 17.88 5.62
N PRO A 115 -20.79 18.48 4.47
CA PRO A 115 -20.44 17.92 3.17
C PRO A 115 -18.92 17.84 3.00
N GLY A 116 -18.46 16.69 2.48
CA GLY A 116 -17.04 16.46 2.21
C GLY A 116 -16.19 16.05 3.41
N LYS A 117 -16.77 15.97 4.62
CA LYS A 117 -16.07 15.42 5.79
C LYS A 117 -16.20 13.90 5.87
N SER A 118 -15.12 13.23 6.27
CA SER A 118 -15.11 11.79 6.49
C SER A 118 -15.67 11.46 7.87
N LEU A 119 -16.71 10.63 7.92
CA LEU A 119 -17.28 10.14 9.17
C LEU A 119 -16.26 9.25 9.90
N THR A 120 -16.05 9.49 11.19
CA THR A 120 -15.14 8.69 12.02
C THR A 120 -15.61 8.63 13.48
N SER A 121 -14.95 7.79 14.29
CA SER A 121 -15.18 7.71 15.73
C SER A 121 -14.13 8.50 16.52
N ASN A 122 -14.51 8.98 17.71
CA ASN A 122 -13.56 9.64 18.60
C ASN A 122 -12.40 8.71 19.04
N ALA A 123 -12.68 7.41 19.15
CA ALA A 123 -11.67 6.41 19.50
C ALA A 123 -10.62 6.26 18.38
N ASP A 124 -11.05 6.26 17.11
CA ASP A 124 -10.12 6.17 15.98
C ASP A 124 -9.27 7.44 15.85
N VAL A 125 -9.84 8.62 16.10
CA VAL A 125 -9.09 9.89 16.14
C VAL A 125 -8.03 9.84 17.24
N GLN A 126 -8.41 9.49 18.47
CA GLN A 126 -7.47 9.39 19.59
C GLN A 126 -6.36 8.36 19.35
N LEU A 127 -6.70 7.22 18.73
CA LEU A 127 -5.74 6.21 18.35
C LEU A 127 -4.70 6.79 17.37
N VAL A 128 -5.14 7.44 16.30
CA VAL A 128 -4.24 8.04 15.31
C VAL A 128 -3.39 9.15 15.92
N GLU A 129 -3.97 10.03 16.73
CA GLU A 129 -3.21 11.07 17.43
C GLU A 129 -2.14 10.49 18.35
N THR A 130 -2.46 9.40 19.06
CA THR A 130 -1.51 8.67 19.91
C THR A 130 -0.39 8.06 19.07
N MET A 131 -0.72 7.36 17.98
CA MET A 131 0.28 6.78 17.09
C MET A 131 1.21 7.86 16.51
N VAL A 132 0.66 8.97 16.02
CA VAL A 132 1.44 10.10 15.52
C VAL A 132 2.37 10.66 16.59
N TYR A 133 1.87 10.83 17.82
CA TYR A 133 2.67 11.30 18.94
C TYR A 133 3.84 10.35 19.23
N GLU A 134 3.58 9.05 19.34
CA GLU A 134 4.59 8.03 19.59
C GLU A 134 5.67 8.02 18.48
N LEU A 135 5.25 8.08 17.20
CA LEU A 135 6.18 8.14 16.07
C LEU A 135 7.10 9.37 16.14
N LEU A 136 6.56 10.54 16.44
CA LEU A 136 7.31 11.80 16.41
C LEU A 136 8.14 12.05 17.68
N HIS A 137 7.82 11.38 18.79
CA HIS A 137 8.39 11.72 20.10
C HIS A 137 9.00 10.55 20.88
N CYS A 138 8.57 9.31 20.65
CA CYS A 138 8.88 8.20 21.57
C CYS A 138 9.74 7.08 20.96
N CYS A 139 9.87 7.00 19.62
CA CYS A 139 10.68 5.99 18.93
C CYS A 139 12.16 6.38 18.74
N ARG A 140 12.71 7.22 19.64
CA ARG A 140 14.13 7.63 19.68
C ARG A 140 14.70 8.08 18.33
N GLU A 141 15.58 7.29 17.73
CA GLU A 141 16.29 7.65 16.50
C GLU A 141 15.36 7.68 15.29
N THR A 142 14.40 6.75 15.21
CA THR A 142 13.32 6.80 14.22
C THR A 142 12.61 8.14 14.29
N SER A 143 12.20 8.58 15.50
CA SER A 143 11.52 9.87 15.68
C SER A 143 12.35 11.06 15.23
N LYS A 144 13.68 11.07 15.50
CA LYS A 144 14.58 12.14 15.04
C LYS A 144 14.65 12.18 13.52
N GLN A 145 14.84 11.02 12.88
CA GLN A 145 14.93 10.90 11.42
C GLN A 145 13.65 11.38 10.74
N ILE A 146 12.48 10.95 11.24
CA ILE A 146 11.19 11.39 10.69
C ILE A 146 11.00 12.90 10.85
N LYS A 147 11.24 13.46 12.03
CA LYS A 147 11.12 14.92 12.22
C LYS A 147 12.08 15.71 11.31
N GLN A 148 13.29 15.21 11.10
CA GLN A 148 14.24 15.84 10.19
C GLN A 148 13.70 15.85 8.75
N ILE A 149 13.17 14.72 8.26
CA ILE A 149 12.56 14.62 6.94
C ILE A 149 11.39 15.61 6.79
N LEU A 150 10.50 15.66 7.79
CA LEU A 150 9.33 16.54 7.78
C LEU A 150 9.73 18.03 7.83
N SER A 151 10.91 18.36 8.34
CA SER A 151 11.40 19.74 8.40
C SER A 151 11.90 20.30 7.07
N PHE A 152 12.16 19.46 6.06
CA PHE A 152 12.65 19.93 4.77
C PHE A 152 11.54 20.61 3.96
N LYS A 153 11.81 21.81 3.44
CA LYS A 153 10.84 22.63 2.69
C LYS A 153 10.30 21.96 1.42
N GLN A 154 11.12 21.11 0.81
CA GLN A 154 10.80 20.35 -0.39
C GLN A 154 10.04 19.05 -0.12
N THR A 155 9.81 18.70 1.14
CA THR A 155 9.00 17.53 1.49
C THR A 155 7.54 17.82 1.13
N LYS A 156 6.91 16.89 0.40
CA LYS A 156 5.52 16.95 -0.04
C LYS A 156 4.86 15.60 0.20
N ALA A 157 3.57 15.61 0.53
CA ALA A 157 2.76 14.39 0.64
C ALA A 157 1.74 14.30 -0.49
N GLU A 158 1.37 13.07 -0.83
CA GLU A 158 0.25 12.73 -1.73
C GLU A 158 0.34 13.37 -3.14
N VAL A 159 1.56 13.57 -3.65
CA VAL A 159 1.77 14.14 -5.00
C VAL A 159 1.49 13.06 -6.04
N SER A 160 0.59 13.33 -7.00
CA SER A 160 0.24 12.34 -8.02
C SER A 160 1.12 12.49 -9.25
N HIS A 161 1.75 11.41 -9.66
CA HIS A 161 2.61 11.38 -10.84
C HIS A 161 2.04 10.45 -11.91
N PHE A 162 2.25 10.85 -13.16
CA PHE A 162 1.79 10.16 -14.36
C PHE A 162 2.95 10.03 -15.32
N VAL A 163 3.23 8.81 -15.76
CA VAL A 163 4.42 8.49 -16.57
C VAL A 163 4.01 7.59 -17.72
N GLU A 164 4.53 7.85 -18.91
CA GLU A 164 4.43 6.94 -20.05
C GLU A 164 5.76 6.21 -20.23
N TYR A 165 5.72 4.88 -20.27
CA TYR A 165 6.89 4.04 -20.49
C TYR A 165 6.55 2.94 -21.51
N LYS A 166 7.32 2.90 -22.61
CA LYS A 166 7.12 1.93 -23.73
C LYS A 166 5.67 1.86 -24.25
N GLY A 167 5.00 3.00 -24.32
CA GLY A 167 3.60 3.11 -24.77
C GLY A 167 2.55 2.69 -23.75
N CYS A 168 2.95 2.37 -22.51
CA CYS A 168 2.05 2.05 -21.41
C CYS A 168 1.99 3.24 -20.44
N LYS A 169 0.82 3.46 -19.83
CA LYS A 169 0.56 4.57 -18.90
C LYS A 169 0.61 4.08 -17.46
N PHE A 170 1.35 4.79 -16.61
CA PHE A 170 1.57 4.43 -15.20
C PHE A 170 1.27 5.60 -14.27
N LYS A 171 0.69 5.30 -13.10
CA LYS A 171 0.46 6.27 -12.03
C LYS A 171 1.01 5.79 -10.70
N TYR A 172 1.57 6.71 -9.93
CA TYR A 172 1.92 6.49 -8.53
C TYR A 172 1.73 7.76 -7.72
N ARG A 173 1.61 7.56 -6.41
CA ARG A 173 1.43 8.62 -5.44
C ARG A 173 2.16 8.21 -4.16
N PRO A 174 3.38 8.72 -3.91
CA PRO A 174 4.09 8.46 -2.68
C PRO A 174 3.41 9.18 -1.51
N ASP A 175 3.38 8.52 -0.35
CA ASP A 175 2.86 9.14 0.86
C ASP A 175 3.68 10.38 1.22
N VAL A 176 5.02 10.28 1.10
CA VAL A 176 5.93 11.41 1.19
C VAL A 176 7.02 11.33 0.14
N GLU A 177 7.28 12.47 -0.49
CA GLU A 177 8.36 12.66 -1.43
C GLU A 177 9.24 13.84 -1.00
N THR A 178 10.54 13.65 -1.15
CA THR A 178 11.56 14.71 -1.07
C THR A 178 12.38 14.74 -2.36
N ALA A 179 13.37 15.62 -2.43
CA ALA A 179 14.29 15.65 -3.57
C ALA A 179 15.10 14.35 -3.76
N LYS A 180 15.34 13.57 -2.70
CA LYS A 180 16.22 12.38 -2.74
C LYS A 180 15.59 11.09 -2.21
N LYS A 181 14.43 11.20 -1.56
CA LYS A 181 13.79 10.09 -0.84
C LYS A 181 12.32 9.99 -1.17
N ILE A 182 11.84 8.76 -1.30
CA ILE A 182 10.43 8.38 -1.26
C ILE A 182 10.20 7.66 0.06
N ILE A 183 9.14 8.03 0.77
CA ILE A 183 8.80 7.47 2.08
C ILE A 183 7.35 7.04 2.05
N ASP A 184 7.11 5.84 2.56
CA ASP A 184 5.82 5.18 2.53
C ASP A 184 5.47 4.70 3.95
N TRP A 185 4.35 5.20 4.46
CA TRP A 185 3.85 4.91 5.79
C TRP A 185 3.18 3.54 5.79
N LYS A 186 3.47 2.73 6.81
CA LYS A 186 2.90 1.39 6.94
C LYS A 186 2.49 1.12 8.38
N THR A 187 1.19 1.04 8.61
CA THR A 187 0.65 0.59 9.88
C THR A 187 0.53 -0.94 9.89
N VAL A 188 1.17 -1.59 10.84
CA VAL A 188 1.31 -3.05 10.91
C VAL A 188 0.68 -3.62 12.18
N ALA A 189 -0.06 -4.72 12.05
CA ALA A 189 -0.63 -5.46 13.17
C ALA A 189 0.30 -6.63 13.52
N VAL A 190 1.35 -6.34 14.28
CA VAL A 190 2.41 -7.28 14.67
C VAL A 190 2.86 -6.99 16.10
N ASP A 191 3.33 -8.02 16.81
CA ASP A 191 3.76 -7.91 18.20
C ASP A 191 5.17 -7.30 18.35
N ASP A 192 6.02 -7.41 17.33
CA ASP A 192 7.38 -6.87 17.29
C ASP A 192 7.75 -6.31 15.91
N LEU A 193 8.86 -5.57 15.85
CA LEU A 193 9.44 -5.00 14.63
C LEU A 193 10.85 -5.54 14.34
N HIS A 194 11.14 -6.78 14.76
CA HIS A 194 12.41 -7.42 14.42
C HIS A 194 12.50 -7.67 12.91
N GLU A 195 13.73 -7.84 12.42
CA GLU A 195 14.03 -8.02 11.00
C GLU A 195 13.19 -9.14 10.35
N ASP A 196 13.06 -10.30 11.00
CA ASP A 196 12.24 -11.40 10.48
C ASP A 196 10.76 -11.02 10.34
N THR A 197 10.21 -10.29 11.31
CA THR A 197 8.83 -9.82 11.28
C THR A 197 8.64 -8.81 10.15
N VAL A 198 9.55 -7.84 10.03
CA VAL A 198 9.55 -6.85 8.94
C VAL A 198 9.65 -7.54 7.58
N ASN A 199 10.57 -8.50 7.41
CA ASN A 199 10.74 -9.25 6.17
C ASN A 199 9.49 -10.04 5.79
N ARG A 200 8.82 -10.67 6.77
CA ARG A 200 7.52 -11.34 6.56
C ARG A 200 6.45 -10.37 6.09
N VAL A 201 6.37 -9.18 6.69
CA VAL A 201 5.41 -8.14 6.27
C VAL A 201 5.69 -7.68 4.83
N ILE A 202 6.95 -7.35 4.50
CA ILE A 202 7.34 -6.92 3.15
C ILE A 202 6.97 -7.98 2.13
N THR A 203 7.26 -9.25 2.44
CA THR A 203 6.97 -10.39 1.55
C THR A 203 5.47 -10.60 1.38
N LYS A 204 4.70 -10.59 2.48
CA LYS A 204 3.26 -10.84 2.49
C LYS A 204 2.48 -9.85 1.64
N PHE A 205 2.84 -8.56 1.70
CA PHE A 205 2.14 -7.49 0.97
C PHE A 205 2.86 -7.05 -0.31
N HIS A 206 3.97 -7.71 -0.63
CA HIS A 206 4.85 -7.38 -1.75
C HIS A 206 5.23 -5.89 -1.78
N TYR A 207 5.57 -5.32 -0.62
CA TYR A 207 5.92 -3.89 -0.52
C TYR A 207 7.19 -3.56 -1.30
N GLY A 208 8.14 -4.50 -1.41
CA GLY A 208 9.32 -4.35 -2.25
C GLY A 208 8.99 -4.09 -3.73
N ILE A 209 7.91 -4.68 -4.27
CA ILE A 209 7.47 -4.42 -5.66
C ILE A 209 6.95 -2.99 -5.79
N SER A 210 6.19 -2.50 -4.80
CA SER A 210 5.71 -1.11 -4.80
C SER A 210 6.87 -0.12 -4.69
N ALA A 211 7.86 -0.38 -3.83
CA ALA A 211 9.05 0.45 -3.72
C ALA A 211 9.83 0.50 -5.05
N ALA A 212 10.09 -0.65 -5.66
CA ALA A 212 10.77 -0.73 -6.95
C ALA A 212 10.00 0.00 -8.06
N PHE A 213 8.67 -0.15 -8.11
CA PHE A 213 7.81 0.58 -9.04
C PHE A 213 7.97 2.09 -8.89
N TYR A 214 7.90 2.60 -7.66
CA TYR A 214 7.92 4.04 -7.40
C TYR A 214 9.29 4.62 -7.77
N GLN A 215 10.37 3.95 -7.36
CA GLN A 215 11.74 4.36 -7.70
C GLN A 215 11.98 4.35 -9.22
N PHE A 216 11.55 3.28 -9.91
CA PHE A 216 11.73 3.17 -11.35
C PHE A 216 10.95 4.25 -12.11
N MET A 217 9.65 4.43 -11.81
CA MET A 217 8.84 5.43 -12.49
C MET A 217 9.29 6.86 -12.18
N GLU A 218 9.80 7.12 -10.97
CA GLU A 218 10.42 8.40 -10.63
C GLU A 218 11.73 8.61 -11.38
N HIS A 219 12.55 7.57 -11.53
CA HIS A 219 13.77 7.63 -12.32
C HIS A 219 13.47 7.88 -13.80
N GLU A 220 12.50 7.19 -14.41
CA GLU A 220 12.10 7.43 -15.79
C GLU A 220 11.61 8.87 -16.01
N ARG A 221 10.90 9.43 -15.01
CA ARG A 221 10.35 10.80 -15.06
C ARG A 221 11.42 11.88 -14.85
N THR A 222 12.42 11.63 -14.00
CA THR A 222 13.33 12.69 -13.50
C THR A 222 14.81 12.45 -13.75
N GLY A 223 15.20 11.24 -14.14
CA GLY A 223 16.59 10.79 -14.20
C GLY A 223 17.21 10.48 -12.83
N VAL A 224 16.48 10.63 -11.73
CA VAL A 224 17.02 10.51 -10.37
C VAL A 224 16.59 9.20 -9.70
N TRP A 225 17.56 8.42 -9.25
CA TRP A 225 17.32 7.29 -8.36
C TRP A 225 17.15 7.76 -6.92
N LYS A 226 15.90 7.91 -6.48
CA LYS A 226 15.59 8.22 -5.08
C LYS A 226 15.74 6.98 -4.20
N GLU A 227 16.20 7.18 -2.97
CA GLU A 227 16.16 6.15 -1.93
C GLU A 227 14.71 5.92 -1.51
N PHE A 228 14.34 4.67 -1.22
CA PHE A 228 13.00 4.34 -0.75
C PHE A 228 13.05 3.82 0.69
N TYR A 229 12.15 4.33 1.53
CA TYR A 229 12.01 3.90 2.91
C TYR A 229 10.56 3.58 3.26
N TRP A 230 10.38 2.53 4.05
CA TRP A 230 9.13 2.31 4.78
C TRP A 230 9.27 2.85 6.19
N VAL A 231 8.18 3.37 6.72
CA VAL A 231 8.05 3.62 8.16
C VAL A 231 7.01 2.65 8.68
N MET A 232 7.47 1.60 9.35
CA MET A 232 6.59 0.57 9.87
C MET A 232 6.25 0.87 11.31
N GLN A 233 4.98 1.14 11.58
CA GLN A 233 4.47 1.47 12.91
C GLN A 233 3.42 0.46 13.38
N GLN A 234 3.53 -0.01 14.61
CA GLN A 234 2.56 -0.92 15.22
C GLN A 234 1.19 -0.23 15.42
N LYS A 235 0.11 -0.98 15.17
CA LYS A 235 -1.27 -0.53 15.43
C LYS A 235 -1.72 -0.71 16.88
N THR A 236 -0.92 -1.41 17.68
CA THR A 236 -1.21 -1.73 19.08
C THR A 236 -0.12 -1.16 19.97
N ALA A 237 -0.48 -0.80 21.21
CA ALA A 237 0.49 -0.34 22.20
C ALA A 237 1.68 -1.33 22.30
N PRO A 238 2.92 -0.84 22.36
CA PRO A 238 3.33 0.55 22.62
C PRO A 238 3.39 1.46 21.38
N TYR A 239 2.85 1.05 20.23
CA TYR A 239 2.84 1.82 18.97
C TYR A 239 4.24 2.14 18.43
N ASP A 240 5.20 1.25 18.69
CA ASP A 240 6.59 1.44 18.27
C ASP A 240 6.71 1.51 16.74
N ALA A 241 7.81 2.11 16.28
CA ALA A 241 8.06 2.35 14.87
C ALA A 241 9.54 2.22 14.49
N VAL A 242 9.76 1.63 13.32
CA VAL A 242 11.09 1.47 12.73
C VAL A 242 11.15 2.09 11.33
N PHE A 243 12.27 2.77 11.05
CA PHE A 243 12.61 3.30 9.74
C PHE A 243 13.37 2.23 8.94
N VAL A 244 12.79 1.77 7.83
CA VAL A 244 13.27 0.59 7.09
C VAL A 244 13.70 1.00 5.69
N SER A 245 14.96 0.75 5.34
CA SER A 245 15.44 0.95 3.97
C SER A 245 14.97 -0.16 3.04
N ALA A 246 14.54 0.21 1.83
CA ALA A 246 14.21 -0.74 0.79
C ALA A 246 15.41 -1.22 -0.04
N ALA A 247 16.65 -0.81 0.29
CA ALA A 247 17.82 -1.03 -0.57
C ALA A 247 18.01 -2.50 -0.99
N ASN A 248 17.90 -3.45 -0.06
CA ASN A 248 18.06 -4.88 -0.36
C ASN A 248 16.86 -5.51 -1.09
N TRP A 249 15.75 -4.79 -1.17
CA TRP A 249 14.50 -5.26 -1.78
C TRP A 249 14.28 -4.65 -3.16
N ALA A 250 14.56 -3.37 -3.33
CA ALA A 250 14.22 -2.56 -4.51
C ALA A 250 15.50 -2.07 -5.23
N TYR A 251 15.52 -0.84 -5.73
CA TYR A 251 16.71 -0.28 -6.39
C TYR A 251 17.57 0.48 -5.38
N HIS A 252 18.90 0.32 -5.47
CA HIS A 252 19.83 1.11 -4.66
C HIS A 252 21.09 1.48 -5.44
N MET A 253 21.63 2.67 -5.17
CA MET A 253 22.89 3.13 -5.73
C MET A 253 24.04 2.73 -4.82
N GLU A 254 25.05 2.05 -5.38
CA GLU A 254 26.27 1.68 -4.68
C GLU A 254 27.44 1.83 -5.66
N ASP A 255 28.45 2.62 -5.29
CA ASP A 255 29.64 2.91 -6.11
C ASP A 255 29.34 3.40 -7.53
N GLY A 256 28.29 4.22 -7.68
CA GLY A 256 27.87 4.76 -8.98
C GLY A 256 27.11 3.75 -9.86
N ILE A 257 26.81 2.56 -9.35
CA ILE A 257 26.06 1.51 -10.04
C ILE A 257 24.70 1.32 -9.38
N VAL A 258 23.64 1.24 -10.19
CA VAL A 258 22.31 0.85 -9.72
C VAL A 258 22.29 -0.67 -9.54
N LYS A 259 22.11 -1.14 -8.31
CA LYS A 259 21.90 -2.55 -7.99
C LYS A 259 20.39 -2.82 -7.83
N MET A 260 20.01 -4.06 -8.13
CA MET A 260 18.63 -4.55 -8.03
C MET A 260 18.50 -5.59 -6.93
N GLY A 261 17.67 -5.29 -5.93
CA GLY A 261 17.22 -6.25 -4.94
C GLY A 261 16.19 -7.24 -5.51
N ALA A 262 15.80 -8.22 -4.69
CA ALA A 262 14.94 -9.32 -5.11
C ALA A 262 13.58 -8.86 -5.67
N SER A 263 12.97 -7.83 -5.09
CA SER A 263 11.70 -7.29 -5.57
C SER A 263 11.86 -6.40 -6.79
N ALA A 264 12.99 -5.72 -6.99
CA ALA A 264 13.26 -4.99 -8.23
C ALA A 264 13.36 -5.93 -9.43
N LEU A 265 14.02 -7.08 -9.26
CA LEU A 265 14.08 -8.12 -10.30
C LEU A 265 12.69 -8.67 -10.65
N LEU A 266 11.85 -8.90 -9.64
CA LEU A 266 10.47 -9.36 -9.86
C LEU A 266 9.62 -8.26 -10.52
N PHE A 267 9.73 -7.01 -10.05
CA PHE A 267 9.08 -5.85 -10.64
C PHE A 267 9.42 -5.71 -12.13
N ALA A 268 10.70 -5.82 -12.51
CA ALA A 268 11.12 -5.72 -13.90
C ALA A 268 10.43 -6.76 -14.79
N LYS A 269 10.32 -8.01 -14.33
CA LYS A 269 9.59 -9.07 -15.05
C LYS A 269 8.10 -8.76 -15.19
N LEU A 270 7.45 -8.27 -14.14
CA LEU A 270 6.04 -7.90 -14.18
C LEU A 270 5.81 -6.71 -15.12
N LEU A 271 6.71 -5.72 -15.11
CA LEU A 271 6.66 -4.56 -15.99
C LEU A 271 6.80 -4.99 -17.47
N GLU A 272 7.79 -5.83 -17.78
CA GLU A 272 7.97 -6.38 -19.12
C GLU A 272 6.74 -7.17 -19.58
N GLN A 273 6.16 -7.99 -18.70
CA GLN A 273 4.94 -8.72 -19.01
C GLN A 273 3.76 -7.78 -19.30
N HIS A 274 3.59 -6.71 -18.50
CA HIS A 274 2.54 -5.72 -18.75
C HIS A 274 2.73 -5.02 -20.10
N VAL A 275 3.97 -4.63 -20.43
CA VAL A 275 4.31 -4.02 -21.72
C VAL A 275 4.00 -4.97 -22.87
N TYR A 276 4.44 -6.24 -22.79
CA TYR A 276 4.14 -7.26 -23.80
C TYR A 276 2.64 -7.43 -24.00
N CYS A 277 1.88 -7.60 -22.91
CA CYS A 277 0.44 -7.81 -22.99
C CYS A 277 -0.29 -6.61 -23.62
N THR A 278 0.12 -5.40 -23.26
CA THR A 278 -0.48 -4.17 -23.79
C THR A 278 -0.20 -3.99 -25.27
N GLN A 279 1.04 -4.25 -25.71
CA GLN A 279 1.45 -4.08 -27.11
C GLN A 279 0.89 -5.17 -28.03
N ASN A 280 0.76 -6.41 -27.54
CA ASN A 280 0.34 -7.56 -28.36
C ASN A 280 -1.14 -7.93 -28.16
N ASN A 281 -1.84 -7.27 -27.23
CA ASN A 281 -3.20 -7.62 -26.79
C ASN A 281 -3.33 -9.11 -26.39
N ASP A 282 -2.25 -9.69 -25.85
CA ASP A 282 -2.13 -11.10 -25.50
C ASP A 282 -2.01 -11.26 -23.98
N PHE A 283 -2.95 -11.99 -23.38
CA PHE A 283 -3.11 -12.09 -21.93
C PHE A 283 -3.27 -13.54 -21.51
N ASP A 284 -2.14 -14.22 -21.50
CA ASP A 284 -2.03 -15.62 -21.12
C ASP A 284 -2.57 -15.91 -19.70
N GLY A 285 -3.08 -17.14 -19.52
CA GLY A 285 -3.48 -17.65 -18.21
C GLY A 285 -2.28 -18.04 -17.33
N ALA A 286 -2.56 -18.69 -16.19
CA ALA A 286 -1.53 -19.14 -15.25
C ALA A 286 -0.47 -20.09 -15.84
N GLN A 287 -0.71 -20.65 -17.03
CA GLN A 287 0.27 -21.44 -17.77
C GLN A 287 1.58 -20.70 -18.06
N VAL A 288 1.56 -19.36 -18.08
CA VAL A 288 2.75 -18.52 -18.33
C VAL A 288 3.90 -18.82 -17.36
N PHE A 289 3.58 -19.26 -16.14
CA PHE A 289 4.57 -19.62 -15.11
C PHE A 289 5.19 -21.01 -15.28
N ILE A 290 4.67 -21.82 -16.20
CA ILE A 290 5.19 -23.16 -16.46
C ILE A 290 6.27 -23.03 -17.53
N GLN A 291 7.50 -23.44 -17.20
CA GLN A 291 8.58 -23.50 -18.18
C GLN A 291 8.18 -24.41 -19.35
N PRO A 292 8.29 -23.96 -20.62
CA PRO A 292 7.98 -24.79 -21.77
C PRO A 292 8.89 -26.03 -21.82
N GLY A 293 8.28 -27.20 -21.90
CA GLY A 293 8.97 -28.47 -22.08
C GLY A 293 9.25 -28.78 -23.56
N PHE A 294 9.53 -30.05 -23.85
CA PHE A 294 9.80 -30.51 -25.22
C PHE A 294 8.66 -30.14 -26.19
N LYS A 295 9.02 -29.57 -27.35
CA LYS A 295 8.09 -29.03 -28.36
C LYS A 295 7.21 -27.86 -27.88
N GLY A 296 7.62 -27.13 -26.85
CA GLY A 296 6.92 -25.91 -26.38
C GLY A 296 5.66 -26.18 -25.55
N ARG A 297 5.39 -27.42 -25.17
CA ARG A 297 4.24 -27.77 -24.33
C ARG A 297 4.47 -27.29 -22.89
N ARG A 298 3.45 -26.68 -22.29
CA ARG A 298 3.46 -26.25 -20.88
C ARG A 298 2.61 -27.22 -20.06
N ILE A 299 3.26 -28.12 -19.32
CA ILE A 299 2.60 -29.10 -18.44
C ILE A 299 3.14 -28.89 -17.03
N MET A 300 2.25 -28.59 -16.07
CA MET A 300 2.62 -28.46 -14.66
C MET A 300 2.81 -29.85 -14.06
N ILE A 301 3.96 -30.07 -13.44
CA ILE A 301 4.25 -31.26 -12.64
C ILE A 301 4.47 -30.74 -11.22
N PRO A 302 3.43 -30.74 -10.35
CA PRO A 302 3.58 -30.24 -8.99
C PRO A 302 4.44 -31.20 -8.17
N ASP A 303 5.39 -30.66 -7.41
CA ASP A 303 6.14 -31.44 -6.42
C ASP A 303 5.26 -31.75 -5.20
N THR A 304 5.44 -32.95 -4.65
CA THR A 304 4.81 -33.32 -3.37
C THR A 304 5.32 -32.38 -2.26
N PRO A 305 4.43 -31.71 -1.50
CA PRO A 305 4.83 -30.80 -0.43
C PRO A 305 5.72 -31.47 0.63
N SER A 306 6.63 -30.70 1.23
CA SER A 306 7.57 -31.21 2.24
C SER A 306 6.87 -31.82 3.46
N PHE A 307 5.72 -31.29 3.87
CA PHE A 307 4.96 -31.85 4.99
C PHE A 307 4.38 -33.25 4.69
N GLU A 308 4.02 -33.55 3.44
CA GLU A 308 3.61 -34.91 3.05
C GLU A 308 4.81 -35.86 3.01
N LYS A 309 5.98 -35.38 2.57
CA LYS A 309 7.22 -36.16 2.64
C LYS A 309 7.59 -36.52 4.08
N ASN A 310 7.32 -35.63 5.04
CA ASN A 310 7.54 -35.86 6.47
C ASN A 310 6.50 -36.80 7.11
N ARG A 311 5.38 -37.09 6.44
CA ARG A 311 4.38 -38.08 6.87
C ARG A 311 4.71 -39.50 6.40
N MET A 312 5.76 -39.68 5.60
CA MET A 312 6.23 -41.01 5.22
C MET A 312 6.88 -41.69 6.43
N PHE A 313 6.16 -42.66 7.00
CA PHE A 313 6.68 -43.57 8.02
C PHE A 313 7.14 -44.88 7.37
N ASN A 314 8.22 -45.45 7.88
CA ASN A 314 8.72 -46.75 7.47
C ASN A 314 8.17 -47.85 8.39
N PHE A 315 7.69 -48.94 7.80
CA PHE A 315 7.36 -50.15 8.54
C PHE A 315 8.60 -51.06 8.59
N TYR A 316 9.22 -51.18 9.77
CA TYR A 316 10.42 -52.00 9.98
C TYR A 316 10.12 -53.45 10.41
N ASN A 317 8.85 -53.86 10.44
CA ASN A 317 8.41 -55.19 10.84
C ASN A 317 8.23 -56.17 9.65
N ASN A 318 8.48 -55.72 8.42
CA ASN A 318 8.40 -56.57 7.24
C ASN A 318 9.68 -57.43 7.14
N LYS A 319 9.57 -58.74 7.38
CA LYS A 319 10.68 -59.71 7.28
C LYS A 319 11.15 -60.02 5.85
N ASN A 320 10.65 -59.30 4.85
CA ASN A 320 10.95 -59.48 3.42
C ASN A 320 11.67 -58.27 2.81
N GLN A 321 12.41 -57.48 3.61
CA GLN A 321 13.40 -56.52 3.10
C GLN A 321 14.81 -57.05 3.32
#